data_AF-A0A8J6GG05-F1
#
_entry.id   AF-A0A8J6GG05-F1
#
_cell.length_a   1.000
_cell.length_b   1.000
_cell.length_c   1.000
_cell.angle_alpha   90.00
_cell.angle_beta   90.00
_cell.angle_gamma   90.00
#
_symmetry.space_group_name_H-M   'P 1'
#
loop_
_entity.id
_entity.type
_entity.pdbx_description
1 polymer ?
#
loop_
_entity_poly.entity_id
_entity_poly.type
_entity_poly.pdbx_seq_one_letter_code
_entity_poly.pdbx_strand_id
1 'polypeptide(L)'
;MPIRKDDEVQVVQGHYKGQQIGKVVQVYRKKYIIYIERVQREKANGTTVHVGIHPSKVVITRLKLDKDRRRSWKGKPSLDK
;
A
#
# COMPACT_ATOMS: atom_id res chain seq x y z
N MET A 1 4.97 -6.74 -7.65
CA MET A 1 4.50 -7.65 -6.58
C MET A 1 3.09 -7.24 -6.18
N PRO A 2 2.17 -8.17 -5.86
CA PRO A 2 0.82 -7.81 -5.43
C PRO A 2 0.82 -7.25 -4.00
N ILE A 3 0.14 -6.11 -3.83
CA ILE A 3 -0.05 -5.46 -2.53
C ILE A 3 -1.00 -6.28 -1.65
N ARG A 4 -0.65 -6.44 -0.37
CA ARG A 4 -1.52 -7.04 0.66
C ARG A 4 -1.62 -6.10 1.87
N LYS A 5 -2.50 -6.49 2.79
CA LYS A 5 -2.57 -5.88 4.12
C LYS A 5 -1.20 -6.00 4.79
N ASP A 6 -0.88 -5.00 5.61
CA ASP A 6 0.36 -4.87 6.36
C ASP A 6 1.65 -4.65 5.55
N ASP A 7 1.58 -4.52 4.22
CA ASP A 7 2.74 -4.02 3.46
C ASP A 7 2.95 -2.54 3.78
N GLU A 8 4.21 -2.11 3.83
CA GLU A 8 4.55 -0.69 3.90
C GLU A 8 4.63 -0.13 2.48
N VAL A 9 4.02 1.04 2.30
CA VAL A 9 3.87 1.66 1.00
C VAL A 9 4.08 3.17 1.07
N GLN A 10 4.53 3.73 -0.04
CA GLN A 10 4.72 5.16 -0.23
C GLN A 10 3.95 5.66 -1.45
N VAL A 11 3.24 6.78 -1.31
CA VAL A 11 2.48 7.40 -2.39
C VAL A 11 3.41 8.25 -3.26
N VAL A 12 3.44 7.96 -4.56
CA VAL A 12 4.36 8.61 -5.53
C VAL A 12 3.66 9.70 -6.33
N GLN A 13 2.34 9.61 -6.52
CA GLN A 13 1.58 10.55 -7.35
C GLN A 13 0.26 10.96 -6.69
N GLY A 14 -0.14 12.23 -6.91
CA GLY A 14 -1.41 12.80 -6.48
C GLY A 14 -1.27 13.70 -5.25
N HIS A 15 -2.41 14.11 -4.68
CA HIS A 15 -2.48 15.05 -3.55
C HIS A 15 -1.75 14.56 -2.29
N TYR A 16 -1.66 13.24 -2.10
CA TYR A 16 -1.01 12.62 -0.95
C TYR A 16 0.45 12.23 -1.22
N LYS A 17 1.04 12.72 -2.33
CA LYS A 17 2.45 12.51 -2.65
C LYS A 17 3.34 13.11 -1.55
N GLY A 18 4.39 12.39 -1.17
CA GLY A 18 5.36 12.86 -0.18
C GLY A 18 4.89 12.74 1.28
N GLN A 19 3.66 12.27 1.52
CA GLN A 19 3.33 11.76 2.85
C GLN A 19 4.26 10.60 3.20
N GLN A 20 4.62 10.52 4.49
CA GLN A 20 5.50 9.48 5.01
C GLN A 20 4.98 8.08 4.68
N ILE A 21 5.90 7.12 4.63
CA ILE A 21 5.61 5.70 4.46
C ILE A 21 4.49 5.28 5.42
N GLY A 22 3.49 4.61 4.86
CA GLY A 22 2.30 4.19 5.59
C GLY A 22 2.04 2.70 5.41
N LYS A 23 1.41 2.10 6.41
CA LYS A 23 1.01 0.70 6.38
C LYS A 23 -0.33 0.56 5.66
N VAL A 24 -0.48 -0.50 4.85
CA VAL A 24 -1.76 -0.83 4.22
C VAL A 24 -2.69 -1.45 5.26
N VAL A 25 -3.76 -0.74 5.60
CA VAL A 25 -4.80 -1.21 6.54
C VAL A 25 -5.69 -2.23 5.86
N GLN A 26 -6.16 -1.89 4.66
CA GLN A 26 -7.10 -2.72 3.93
C GLN A 26 -6.93 -2.57 2.42
N VAL A 27 -7.07 -3.69 1.72
CA VAL A 27 -7.12 -3.76 0.26
C VAL A 27 -8.56 -4.01 -0.17
N TYR A 28 -9.16 -3.03 -0.85
CA TYR A 28 -10.52 -3.14 -1.37
C TYR A 28 -10.52 -3.50 -2.86
N ARG A 29 -10.48 -4.80 -3.14
CA ARG A 29 -10.32 -5.34 -4.49
C ARG A 29 -11.48 -5.02 -5.44
N LYS A 30 -12.72 -4.96 -4.94
CA LYS A 30 -13.90 -4.63 -5.75
C LYS A 30 -13.79 -3.27 -6.44
N LYS A 31 -13.10 -2.30 -5.81
CA LYS A 31 -12.88 -0.95 -6.34
C LYS A 31 -11.43 -0.69 -6.76
N TYR A 32 -10.55 -1.69 -6.68
CA TYR A 32 -9.11 -1.54 -6.89
C TYR A 32 -8.49 -0.39 -6.08
N ILE A 33 -8.89 -0.27 -4.81
CA ILE A 33 -8.44 0.79 -3.90
C ILE A 33 -7.69 0.17 -2.72
N ILE A 34 -6.65 0.87 -2.25
CA ILE A 34 -5.95 0.59 -1.00
C ILE A 34 -6.18 1.72 0.00
N TYR A 35 -6.35 1.34 1.26
CA TYR A 35 -6.41 2.25 2.40
C TYR A 35 -5.09 2.20 3.16
N ILE A 36 -4.50 3.37 3.36
CA ILE A 36 -3.22 3.54 4.04
C ILE A 36 -3.51 4.25 5.36
N GLU A 37 -2.92 3.77 6.45
CA GLU A 37 -3.22 4.22 7.83
C GLU A 37 -3.10 5.75 8.02
N ARG A 38 -2.05 6.33 7.45
CA ARG A 38 -1.74 7.77 7.57
C ARG A 38 -2.47 8.66 6.56
N VAL A 39 -3.21 8.06 5.63
CA VAL A 39 -3.94 8.80 4.58
C VAL A 39 -5.41 8.87 4.98
N GLN A 40 -5.74 9.86 5.79
CA GLN A 40 -7.09 10.11 6.28
C GLN A 40 -7.57 11.50 5.89
N ARG A 41 -8.89 11.65 5.81
CA ARG A 41 -9.59 12.92 5.66
C ARG A 41 -10.60 13.06 6.78
N GLU A 42 -10.66 14.24 7.36
CA GLU A 42 -11.68 14.59 8.35
C GLU A 42 -12.98 15.02 7.65
N LYS A 43 -14.10 14.55 8.16
CA LYS A 43 -15.45 14.98 7.75
C LYS A 43 -15.92 16.14 8.63
N ALA A 44 -16.91 16.89 8.16
CA ALA A 44 -17.51 18.00 8.91
C ALA A 44 -18.11 17.59 10.28
N ASN A 45 -18.40 16.30 10.47
CA ASN A 45 -18.88 15.73 11.72
C ASN A 45 -17.75 15.30 12.69
N GLY A 46 -16.50 15.67 12.42
CA GLY A 46 -15.33 15.36 13.27
C GLY A 46 -14.81 13.92 13.17
N THR A 47 -15.42 13.07 12.33
CA THR A 47 -14.93 11.69 12.13
C THR A 47 -13.86 11.64 11.04
N THR A 48 -12.82 10.82 11.24
CA THR A 48 -11.79 10.59 10.22
C THR A 48 -12.13 9.36 9.37
N VAL A 49 -11.91 9.48 8.06
CA VAL A 49 -12.12 8.39 7.11
C VAL A 49 -10.88 8.22 6.24
N HIS A 50 -10.50 6.98 6.00
CA HIS A 50 -9.39 6.64 5.13
C HIS A 50 -9.69 7.02 3.70
N VAL A 51 -8.71 7.66 3.06
CA VAL A 51 -8.83 8.02 1.65
C VAL A 51 -8.35 6.85 0.80
N GLY A 52 -9.17 6.53 -0.20
CA GLY A 52 -8.86 5.46 -1.13
C GLY A 52 -7.81 5.88 -2.15
N ILE A 53 -6.70 5.14 -2.23
CA ILE A 53 -5.66 5.36 -3.23
C ILE A 53 -5.62 4.19 -4.20
N HIS A 54 -5.42 4.48 -5.48
CA HIS A 54 -5.21 3.45 -6.49
C HIS A 54 -3.79 2.87 -6.37
N PRO A 55 -3.61 1.54 -6.37
CA PRO A 55 -2.32 0.90 -6.14
C PRO A 55 -1.24 1.26 -7.17
N SER A 56 -1.60 1.72 -8.38
CA SER A 56 -0.60 2.17 -9.38
C SER A 56 0.10 3.48 -9.00
N LYS A 57 -0.46 4.27 -8.07
CA LYS A 57 0.12 5.54 -7.62
C LYS A 57 1.06 5.36 -6.43
N VAL A 58 1.40 4.12 -6.11
CA VAL A 58 2.03 3.72 -4.85
C VAL A 58 3.16 2.74 -5.11
N VAL A 59 4.26 2.91 -4.37
CA VAL A 59 5.42 2.02 -4.38
C VAL A 59 5.50 1.28 -3.04
N ILE A 60 5.80 -0.03 -3.10
CA ILE A 60 5.98 -0.85 -1.92
C ILE A 60 7.40 -0.63 -1.39
N THR A 61 7.53 -0.20 -0.14
CA THR A 61 8.83 0.01 0.52
C THR A 61 9.27 -1.23 1.29
N ARG A 62 8.36 -1.85 2.04
CA ARG A 62 8.63 -3.10 2.76
C ARG A 62 7.48 -4.08 2.56
N LEU A 63 7.86 -5.34 2.29
CA LEU A 63 6.92 -6.44 2.13
C LEU A 63 6.75 -7.16 3.46
N LYS A 64 5.50 -7.44 3.85
CA LYS A 64 5.23 -8.45 4.88
C LYS A 64 5.54 -9.82 4.31
N LEU A 65 6.54 -10.52 4.85
CA LEU A 65 6.96 -11.83 4.34
C LEU A 65 6.16 -12.96 5.00
N ASP A 66 5.34 -13.64 4.20
CA ASP A 66 4.72 -14.92 4.54
C ASP A 66 5.39 -16.06 3.75
N LYS A 67 5.19 -17.32 4.19
CA LYS A 67 5.73 -18.53 3.53
C LYS A 67 5.46 -18.54 2.01
N ASP A 68 4.23 -18.24 1.61
CA ASP A 68 3.83 -18.22 0.19
C ASP A 68 4.44 -17.05 -0.58
N ARG A 69 4.55 -15.89 0.08
CA ARG A 69 5.13 -14.70 -0.54
C ARG A 69 6.64 -14.83 -0.72
N ARG A 70 7.31 -15.53 0.19
CA ARG A 70 8.73 -15.90 0.06
C ARG A 70 8.94 -16.87 -1.10
N ARG A 71 8.01 -17.80 -1.36
CA ARG A 71 8.05 -18.67 -2.55
C ARG A 71 7.90 -17.85 -3.84
N SER A 72 6.95 -16.91 -3.89
CA SER A 72 6.79 -16.01 -5.05
C SER A 72 7.98 -15.06 -5.25
N TRP A 73 8.69 -14.71 -4.18
CA TRP A 73 9.93 -13.92 -4.27
C TRP A 73 11.10 -14.74 -4.79
N LYS A 74 11.36 -15.92 -4.17
CA LYS A 74 12.47 -16.81 -4.53
C LYS A 74 12.37 -17.43 -5.92
N GLY A 75 11.16 -17.49 -6.49
CA GLY A 75 10.94 -17.95 -7.87
C GLY A 75 11.32 -16.92 -8.94
N LYS A 76 11.79 -15.73 -8.56
CA LYS A 76 12.39 -14.78 -9.49
C LYS A 76 13.91 -14.92 -9.41
N PRO A 77 14.62 -15.19 -10.51
CA PRO A 77 16.07 -15.13 -10.49
C PRO A 77 16.48 -13.71 -10.06
N SER A 78 17.41 -13.62 -9.12
CA SER A 78 18.11 -12.39 -8.82
C SER A 78 18.77 -11.92 -10.12
N LEU A 79 18.28 -10.81 -10.68
CA LEU A 79 18.98 -10.06 -11.72
C LEU A 79 20.08 -9.25 -11.05
N ASP A 80 20.96 -9.95 -10.34
CA ASP A 80 22.20 -9.39 -9.81
C ASP A 80 23.30 -9.92 -10.73
N LYS A 81 23.64 -9.09 -11.72
CA LYS A 81 24.94 -9.07 -12.41
C LYS A 81 25.64 -7.80 -12.01
#